data_AF-A0A7Z9WPP4-F1
#
_entry.id   AF-A0A7Z9WPP4-F1
#
_cell.length_a   1.000
_cell.length_b   1.000
_cell.length_c   1.000
_cell.angle_alpha   90.00
_cell.angle_beta   90.00
_cell.angle_gamma   90.00
#
_symmetry.space_group_name_H-M   'P 1'
#
loop_
_entity.id
_entity.type
_entity.pdbx_description
1 polymer ?
#
loop_
_entity_poly.entity_id
_entity_poly.type
_entity_poly.pdbx_seq_one_letter_code
_entity_poly.pdbx_strand_id
1 'polypeptide(L)'
;MKEKEEVVLVVLGNSRREQRYFRLGRVGLRPRDLCIVETDRGEEFGEVVRGPETLELSQLDHPLQRVLRRATEEDLERIKANKAEEEQVLLAAREMVRRRGLPMKLINAEYTLDRGH
;
A
#
# COMPACT_ATOMS: atom_id res chain seq x y z
N MET A 1 14.15 7.34 28.30
CA MET A 1 13.47 8.32 27.42
C MET A 1 12.87 7.52 26.29
N LYS A 2 11.58 7.72 25.97
CA LYS A 2 10.94 6.98 24.87
C LYS A 2 11.29 7.67 23.56
N GLU A 3 11.82 6.91 22.60
CA GLU A 3 12.22 7.41 21.29
C GLU A 3 10.96 7.63 20.45
N LYS A 4 10.70 8.90 20.13
CA LYS A 4 9.54 9.34 19.35
C LYS A 4 9.99 9.71 17.95
N GLU A 5 9.28 9.23 16.95
CA GLU A 5 9.58 9.47 15.54
C GLU A 5 8.34 10.04 14.85
N GLU A 6 8.58 10.92 13.88
CA GLU A 6 7.51 11.43 13.01
C GLU A 6 7.24 10.40 11.91
N VAL A 7 5.99 9.99 11.79
CA VAL A 7 5.55 8.92 10.90
C VAL A 7 4.33 9.32 10.08
N VAL A 8 4.10 8.60 8.99
CA VAL A 8 2.89 8.67 8.17
C VAL A 8 2.35 7.27 7.94
N LEU A 9 1.03 7.12 7.87
CA LEU A 9 0.40 5.87 7.50
C LEU A 9 0.22 5.83 5.98
N VAL A 10 0.85 4.86 5.33
CA VAL A 10 0.83 4.71 3.87
C VAL A 10 0.24 3.36 3.52
N VAL A 11 -0.62 3.33 2.50
CA VAL A 11 -1.09 2.08 1.88
C VAL A 11 -0.26 1.78 0.63
N LEU A 12 0.32 0.58 0.57
CA LEU A 12 1.08 0.10 -0.59
C LEU A 12 0.12 -0.55 -1.60
N GLY A 13 0.39 -0.35 -2.89
CA GLY A 13 -0.50 -0.81 -3.96
C GLY A 13 0.24 -1.43 -5.14
N ASN A 14 -0.01 -2.74 -5.35
CA ASN A 14 -0.34 -3.34 -6.65
C ASN A 14 -1.09 -4.70 -6.48
N SER A 15 -0.84 -5.50 -5.43
CA SER A 15 -1.54 -6.81 -5.26
C SER A 15 -2.21 -7.07 -3.90
N ARG A 16 -1.73 -6.45 -2.81
CA ARG A 16 -2.31 -6.55 -1.47
C ARG A 16 -2.27 -5.16 -0.84
N ARG A 17 -3.43 -4.60 -0.49
CA ARG A 17 -3.51 -3.30 0.20
C ARG A 17 -2.99 -3.47 1.64
N GLU A 18 -1.69 -3.36 1.82
CA GLU A 18 -1.05 -3.36 3.12
C GLU A 18 -0.90 -1.92 3.61
N GLN A 19 -1.31 -1.65 4.85
CA GLN A 19 -1.12 -0.35 5.49
C GLN A 19 0.02 -0.44 6.48
N ARG A 20 0.99 0.48 6.37
CA ARG A 20 2.17 0.48 7.23
C ARG A 20 2.59 1.90 7.58
N TYR A 21 3.17 2.06 8.76
CA TYR A 21 3.79 3.31 9.17
C TYR A 21 5.18 3.44 8.56
N PHE A 22 5.45 4.62 8.00
CA PHE A 22 6.75 4.98 7.45
C PHE A 22 7.28 6.22 8.14
N ARG A 23 8.59 6.26 8.36
CA ARG A 23 9.32 7.42 8.87
C ARG A 23 9.11 8.58 7.90
N LEU A 24 8.55 9.66 8.42
CA LEU A 24 8.51 10.91 7.73
C LEU A 24 9.87 11.59 7.91
N GLY A 25 10.62 11.71 6.82
CA GLY A 25 11.86 12.48 6.81
C GLY A 25 11.55 13.99 6.74
N ARG A 26 12.31 14.71 5.92
CA ARG A 26 12.02 16.13 5.61
C ARG A 26 10.96 16.31 4.53
N VAL A 27 10.16 15.28 4.26
CA VAL A 27 9.18 15.26 3.17
C VAL A 27 7.85 15.76 3.71
N GLY A 28 7.36 16.89 3.21
CA GLY A 28 6.03 17.37 3.56
C GLY A 28 4.95 16.60 2.80
N LEU A 29 4.28 15.66 3.48
CA LEU A 29 3.18 14.87 2.94
C LEU A 29 1.86 15.22 3.62
N ARG A 30 0.77 15.15 2.85
CA ARG A 30 -0.61 15.33 3.32
C ARG A 30 -1.41 14.05 3.06
N PRO A 31 -2.52 13.84 3.79
CA PRO A 31 -3.47 12.80 3.43
C PRO A 31 -3.84 12.89 1.94
N ARG A 32 -3.90 11.73 1.28
CA ARG A 32 -4.13 11.55 -0.17
C ARG A 32 -2.96 11.92 -1.07
N ASP A 33 -1.83 12.37 -0.52
CA ASP A 33 -0.62 12.50 -1.32
C ASP A 33 -0.10 11.13 -1.73
N LEU A 34 0.54 11.13 -2.88
CA LEU A 34 1.19 9.97 -3.45
C LEU A 34 2.69 10.07 -3.19
N CYS A 35 3.30 8.98 -2.73
CA CYS A 35 4.70 8.95 -2.34
C CYS A 35 5.39 7.64 -2.73
N ILE A 36 6.71 7.71 -2.83
CA ILE A 36 7.58 6.56 -3.01
C ILE A 36 8.21 6.25 -1.66
N VAL A 37 8.08 4.99 -1.25
CA VAL A 37 8.62 4.49 0.01
C VAL A 37 9.65 3.40 -0.24
N GLU A 38 10.55 3.21 0.71
CA GLU A 38 11.53 2.13 0.68
C GLU A 38 11.00 0.92 1.43
N THR A 39 10.86 -0.21 0.75
CA THR A 39 10.53 -1.50 1.36
C THR A 39 11.71 -2.45 1.27
N ASP A 40 11.62 -3.60 1.93
CA ASP A 40 12.64 -4.66 1.86
C ASP A 40 12.85 -5.18 0.42
N ARG A 41 11.86 -4.98 -0.44
CA ARG A 41 11.88 -5.38 -1.86
C ARG A 41 12.34 -4.27 -2.80
N GLY A 42 12.68 -3.09 -2.29
CA GLY A 42 13.08 -1.92 -3.06
C GLY A 42 12.08 -0.77 -2.95
N GLU A 43 12.02 0.08 -3.98
CA GLU A 43 11.13 1.23 -4.00
C GLU A 43 9.71 0.82 -4.39
N GLU A 44 8.73 1.16 -3.55
CA GLU A 44 7.32 0.91 -3.82
C GLU A 44 6.50 2.20 -3.79
N PHE A 45 5.42 2.17 -4.57
CA PHE A 45 4.44 3.23 -4.58
C PHE A 45 3.45 3.09 -3.42
N GLY A 46 3.12 4.21 -2.80
CA GLY A 46 2.10 4.27 -1.77
C GLY A 46 1.27 5.54 -1.77
N GLU A 47 0.09 5.44 -1.16
CA GLU A 47 -0.82 6.56 -0.91
C GLU A 47 -0.89 6.85 0.59
N VAL A 48 -0.79 8.12 0.95
CA VAL A 48 -0.85 8.56 2.35
C VAL A 48 -2.29 8.52 2.84
N VAL A 49 -2.59 7.64 3.79
CA VAL A 49 -3.91 7.49 4.41
C VAL A 49 -4.07 8.45 5.59
N ARG A 50 -3.03 8.57 6.42
CA ARG A 50 -2.96 9.56 7.51
C ARG A 50 -1.71 10.40 7.36
N GLY A 51 -1.87 11.70 7.64
CA GLY A 51 -0.79 12.66 7.60
C GLY A 51 0.23 12.46 8.72
N PRO A 52 1.19 13.39 8.84
CA PRO A 52 2.27 13.32 9.82
C PRO A 52 1.73 13.21 11.25
N GLU A 53 2.15 12.18 11.98
CA GLU A 53 1.88 12.00 13.41
C GLU A 53 3.14 11.55 14.14
N THR A 54 3.26 11.88 15.43
CA THR A 54 4.40 11.48 16.26
C THR A 54 4.04 10.24 17.06
N LEU A 55 4.73 9.12 16.82
CA LEU A 55 4.53 7.86 17.55
C LEU A 55 5.79 7.44 18.31
N GLU A 56 5.60 6.70 19.40
CA GLU A 56 6.72 6.08 20.11
C GLU A 56 7.12 4.80 19.38
N LEU A 57 8.41 4.57 19.15
CA LEU A 57 8.89 3.38 18.42
C LEU A 57 8.44 2.07 19.07
N SER A 58 8.25 2.05 20.39
CA SER A 58 7.73 0.90 21.14
C SER A 58 6.28 0.52 20.80
N GLN A 59 5.54 1.37 20.08
CA GLN A 59 4.17 1.09 19.62
C GLN A 59 4.12 0.41 18.25
N LEU A 60 5.28 0.25 17.59
CA LEU A 60 5.37 -0.30 16.24
C LEU A 60 5.88 -1.75 16.30
N ASP A 61 5.15 -2.65 15.66
CA ASP A 61 5.48 -4.09 15.59
C ASP A 61 6.56 -4.42 14.55
N HIS A 62 6.90 -3.45 13.69
CA HIS A 62 7.80 -3.64 12.57
C HIS A 62 8.83 -2.53 12.47
N PRO A 63 10.04 -2.81 11.94
CA PRO A 63 11.03 -1.77 11.70
C PRO A 63 10.47 -0.70 10.77
N LEU A 64 10.68 0.55 11.18
CA LEU A 64 10.18 1.73 10.51
C LEU A 64 11.01 1.99 9.24
N GLN A 65 10.41 1.66 8.11
CA GLN A 65 10.88 2.01 6.77
C GLN A 65 10.69 3.51 6.51
N ARG A 66 11.32 4.06 5.47
CA ARG A 66 11.30 5.51 5.21
C ARG A 66 10.50 5.89 3.97
N VAL A 67 9.89 7.07 4.04
CA VAL A 67 9.42 7.74 2.83
C VAL A 67 10.61 8.38 2.13
N LEU A 68 10.80 8.05 0.86
CA LEU A 68 11.91 8.57 0.06
C LEU A 68 11.57 9.96 -0.49
N ARG A 69 10.41 10.08 -1.14
CA ARG A 69 9.97 11.32 -1.80
C ARG A 69 8.47 11.32 -2.09
N ARG A 70 7.93 12.51 -2.34
CA ARG A 70 6.61 12.65 -2.98
C ARG A 70 6.70 12.12 -4.42
N ALA A 71 5.64 11.46 -4.88
CA ALA A 71 5.53 11.04 -6.27
C ALA A 71 5.61 12.27 -7.18
N THR A 72 6.43 12.15 -8.22
CA THR A 72 6.58 13.13 -9.29
C THR A 72 5.56 12.87 -10.39
N GLU A 73 5.40 13.80 -11.32
CA GLU A 73 4.50 13.63 -12.46
C GLU A 73 4.81 12.34 -13.25
N GLU A 74 6.08 12.02 -13.46
CA GLU A 74 6.50 10.79 -14.15
C GLU A 74 6.04 9.53 -13.40
N ASP A 75 6.16 9.52 -12.06
CA ASP A 75 5.65 8.39 -11.25
C ASP A 75 4.13 8.28 -11.42
N LEU A 76 3.41 9.42 -11.37
CA LEU A 76 1.96 9.47 -11.52
C LEU A 76 1.50 8.95 -12.88
N GLU A 77 2.22 9.26 -13.95
CA GLU A 77 1.94 8.73 -15.29
C GLU A 77 2.13 7.22 -15.33
N ARG A 78 3.20 6.69 -14.72
CA ARG A 78 3.42 5.24 -14.62
C ARG A 78 2.33 4.54 -13.81
N ILE A 79 1.90 5.13 -12.70
CA ILE A 79 0.80 4.58 -11.87
C ILE A 79 -0.52 4.59 -12.64
N LYS A 80 -0.81 5.66 -13.39
CA LYS A 80 -2.01 5.75 -14.23
C LYS A 80 -1.98 4.71 -15.36
N ALA A 81 -0.84 4.54 -16.02
CA ALA A 81 -0.65 3.52 -17.05
C ALA A 81 -0.87 2.12 -16.47
N ASN A 82 -0.21 1.81 -15.34
CA ASN A 82 -0.39 0.54 -14.64
C ASN A 82 -1.84 0.29 -14.24
N LYS A 83 -2.53 1.28 -13.66
CA LYS A 83 -3.95 1.15 -13.32
C LYS A 83 -4.85 0.93 -14.53
N ALA A 84 -4.57 1.60 -15.65
CA ALA A 84 -5.34 1.43 -16.88
C ALA A 84 -5.14 0.02 -17.45
N GLU A 85 -3.91 -0.50 -17.45
CA GLU A 85 -3.62 -1.88 -17.83
C GLU A 85 -4.24 -2.90 -16.88
N GLU A 86 -4.14 -2.68 -15.56
CA GLU A 86 -4.78 -3.52 -14.54
C GLU A 86 -6.30 -3.56 -14.70
N GLU A 87 -6.95 -2.43 -14.96
CA GLU A 87 -8.40 -2.38 -15.18
C GLU A 87 -8.81 -3.13 -16.45
N GLN A 88 -8.03 -3.01 -17.53
CA GLN A 88 -8.27 -3.78 -18.76
C GLN A 88 -8.08 -5.30 -18.54
N VAL A 89 -7.04 -5.70 -17.80
CA VAL A 89 -6.79 -7.11 -17.46
C VAL A 89 -7.88 -7.64 -16.52
N LEU A 90 -8.35 -6.84 -15.56
CA LEU A 90 -9.44 -7.19 -14.65
C LEU A 90 -10.78 -7.35 -15.38
N LEU A 91 -11.06 -6.48 -16.37
CA LEU A 91 -12.24 -6.58 -17.22
C LEU A 91 -12.20 -7.83 -18.10
N ALA A 92 -11.06 -8.12 -18.73
CA ALA A 92 -10.86 -9.34 -19.50
C ALA A 92 -10.99 -10.61 -18.62
N ALA A 93 -10.44 -10.58 -17.40
CA ALA A 93 -10.56 -11.66 -16.43
C ALA A 93 -12.01 -11.85 -15.96
N ARG A 94 -12.75 -10.77 -15.69
CA ARG A 94 -14.19 -10.83 -15.35
C ARG A 94 -15.02 -11.38 -16.50
N GLU A 95 -14.72 -11.00 -17.74
CA GLU A 95 -15.44 -11.51 -18.91
C GLU A 95 -15.17 -13.02 -19.13
N MET A 96 -13.93 -13.47 -18.89
CA MET A 96 -13.57 -14.88 -18.97
C MET A 96 -14.19 -15.72 -17.84
N VAL A 97 -14.28 -15.17 -16.62
CA VAL A 97 -14.99 -15.80 -15.49
C VAL A 97 -16.49 -15.90 -15.77
N ARG A 98 -17.10 -14.87 -16.39
CA ARG A 98 -18.53 -14.88 -16.77
C ARG A 98 -18.85 -15.94 -17.83
N ARG A 99 -17.90 -16.27 -18.71
CA ARG A 99 -18.03 -17.33 -19.73
C ARG A 99 -17.89 -18.76 -19.19
N ARG A 100 -17.40 -18.95 -17.96
CA ARG A 100 -17.18 -20.28 -17.35
C ARG A 100 -18.24 -20.71 -16.31
N GLY A 101 -19.34 -19.96 -16.16
CA GLY A 101 -20.58 -20.49 -15.59
C GLY A 101 -20.48 -21.14 -14.21
N LEU A 102 -19.75 -20.54 -13.26
CA LEU A 102 -19.74 -20.96 -11.86
C LEU A 102 -20.41 -19.87 -11.01
N PRO A 103 -21.49 -20.17 -10.27
CA PRO A 103 -22.18 -19.19 -9.43
C PRO A 103 -21.32 -18.86 -8.20
N MET A 104 -20.45 -17.87 -8.33
CA MET A 104 -19.54 -17.46 -7.26
C MET A 104 -20.21 -16.40 -6.39
N LYS A 105 -20.70 -16.80 -5.20
CA LYS A 105 -20.90 -15.88 -4.07
C LYS A 105 -19.52 -15.40 -3.63
N LEU A 106 -19.21 -14.15 -3.96
CA LEU A 106 -17.97 -13.47 -3.61
C LEU A 106 -18.02 -13.10 -2.12
N ILE A 107 -17.64 -14.04 -1.25
CA ILE A 107 -17.32 -13.75 0.15
C ILE A 107 -15.81 -13.89 0.27
N ASN A 108 -15.18 -12.83 0.79
CA ASN A 108 -13.76 -12.73 1.10
C ASN A 108 -13.22 -14.07 1.62
N ALA A 109 -12.41 -14.74 0.81
CA ALA A 109 -11.55 -15.82 1.25
C ALA A 109 -10.40 -15.19 2.04
N GLU A 110 -10.66 -14.91 3.32
CA GLU A 110 -9.63 -14.73 4.33
C GLU A 110 -8.99 -16.11 4.54
N TYR A 111 -7.89 -16.35 3.83
CA TYR A 111 -7.08 -17.55 3.96
C TYR A 111 -6.09 -17.34 5.11
N THR A 112 -6.54 -17.59 6.33
CA THR A 112 -5.64 -17.72 7.49
C THR A 112 -5.47 -19.20 7.78
N LEU A 113 -4.35 -19.72 7.30
CA LEU A 113 -3.81 -21.03 7.65
C LEU A 113 -2.95 -20.81 8.89
N ASP A 114 -3.35 -21.34 10.06
CA ASP A 114 -2.41 -22.07 10.93
C ASP A 114 -3.10 -22.98 11.96
N ARG A 115 -2.39 -24.06 12.28
CA ARG A 115 -2.73 -25.19 13.15
C ARG A 115 -2.50 -24.86 14.63
N GLY A 116 -3.26 -25.49 15.55
CA GLY A 116 -2.79 -25.73 16.92
C GLY A 116 -3.85 -25.76 18.02
N HIS A 117 -4.52 -26.90 18.19
CA HIS A 117 -4.49 -27.77 19.38
C HIS A 117 -5.54 -28.88 19.24
#